data_AF-A0A1I2XRQ0-F1
#
_entry.id   AF-A0A1I2XRQ0-F1
#
_cell.length_a   1.000
_cell.length_b   1.000
_cell.length_c   1.000
_cell.angle_alpha   90.00
_cell.angle_beta   90.00
_cell.angle_gamma   90.00
#
_symmetry.space_group_name_H-M   'P 1'
#
loop_
_entity.id
_entity.type
_entity.pdbx_description
1 polymer ?
#
loop_
_entity_poly.entity_id
_entity_poly.type
_entity_poly.pdbx_seq_one_letter_code
_entity_poly.pdbx_strand_id
1 'polypeptide(L)'
;MNIFNLLSKALTGYKSKSKLVKGQKVTYRYVGKPVLFDAFTMLMDFNSHYEVAKIITPNLSFQTEIGNLPFWDLKDQNPAVVFSALLNNERFQVNRYVHHLDHKPCSKYEFYLGDQKLANFARVYDYGATIKKFLIKQKNHIPDYETLQNQPFTVDLENDRKFLAENFGHSQFWKIDQWNKLSELIEYLIHK
;
A
#
# COMPACT_ATOMS: atom_id res chain seq x y z
N MET A 1 22.38 8.72 -25.98
CA MET A 1 21.26 7.85 -25.53
C MET A 1 21.82 6.43 -25.43
N ASN A 2 21.98 5.88 -24.22
CA ASN A 2 22.76 4.64 -24.02
C ASN A 2 22.10 3.40 -24.67
N ILE A 3 22.88 2.64 -25.44
CA ILE A 3 22.49 1.38 -26.12
C ILE A 3 21.89 0.33 -25.15
N PHE A 4 22.33 0.35 -23.89
CA PHE A 4 21.79 -0.49 -22.81
C PHE A 4 20.31 -0.18 -22.45
N ASN A 5 19.84 1.05 -22.66
CA ASN A 5 18.44 1.42 -22.46
C ASN A 5 17.52 0.97 -23.61
N LEU A 6 18.08 0.64 -24.78
CA LEU A 6 17.34 0.12 -25.93
C LEU A 6 17.14 -1.39 -25.81
N LEU A 7 18.18 -2.13 -25.43
CA LEU A 7 18.11 -3.58 -25.20
C LEU A 7 17.18 -3.95 -24.01
N SER A 8 17.23 -3.20 -22.90
CA SER A 8 16.34 -3.45 -21.75
C SER A 8 14.86 -3.16 -22.02
N LYS A 9 14.55 -2.23 -22.93
CA LYS A 9 13.18 -1.98 -23.40
C LYS A 9 12.64 -3.14 -24.25
N ALA A 10 13.49 -3.74 -25.08
CA ALA A 10 13.13 -4.85 -25.95
C ALA A 10 12.91 -6.17 -25.18
N LEU A 11 13.65 -6.40 -24.09
CA LEU A 11 13.58 -7.63 -23.29
C LEU A 11 12.45 -7.65 -22.26
N THR A 12 12.01 -6.49 -21.74
CA THR A 12 11.03 -6.45 -20.63
C THR A 12 9.69 -5.79 -21.00
N GLY A 13 9.62 -5.04 -22.11
CA GLY A 13 8.42 -4.27 -22.49
C GLY A 13 8.12 -3.05 -21.60
N TYR A 14 8.96 -2.75 -20.60
CA TYR A 14 8.76 -1.60 -19.72
C TYR A 14 9.16 -0.29 -20.41
N LYS A 15 8.24 0.69 -20.35
CA LYS A 15 8.50 2.10 -20.67
C LYS A 15 8.90 2.85 -19.41
N SER A 16 9.68 3.91 -19.57
CA SER A 16 10.11 4.77 -18.45
C SER A 16 9.68 6.22 -18.67
N LYS A 17 9.24 6.89 -17.60
CA LYS A 17 8.86 8.31 -17.59
C LYS A 17 9.29 8.94 -16.26
N SER A 18 9.98 10.07 -16.30
CA SER A 18 10.29 10.85 -15.10
C SER A 18 9.40 12.09 -15.00
N LYS A 19 9.08 12.52 -13.78
CA LYS A 19 8.28 13.72 -13.47
C LYS A 19 8.79 14.35 -12.16
N LEU A 20 8.54 15.64 -11.96
CA LEU A 20 8.64 16.26 -10.63
C LEU A 20 7.32 16.09 -9.87
N VAL A 21 7.39 15.51 -8.67
CA VAL A 21 6.27 15.37 -7.73
C VAL A 21 6.74 15.96 -6.40
N LYS A 22 6.07 17.00 -5.91
CA LYS A 22 6.46 17.73 -4.69
C LYS A 22 7.95 18.12 -4.67
N GLY A 23 8.45 18.70 -5.76
CA GLY A 23 9.87 19.08 -5.89
C GLY A 23 10.85 17.91 -6.09
N GLN A 24 10.44 16.66 -5.89
CA GLN A 24 11.28 15.49 -6.03
C GLN A 24 11.19 14.90 -7.43
N LYS A 25 12.34 14.53 -8.01
CA LYS A 25 12.40 13.84 -9.29
C LYS A 25 12.03 12.37 -9.08
N VAL A 26 10.90 11.96 -9.62
CA VAL A 26 10.41 10.59 -9.57
C VAL A 26 10.53 9.93 -10.94
N THR A 27 10.77 8.63 -10.97
CA THR A 27 10.82 7.82 -12.19
C THR A 27 9.85 6.67 -12.11
N TYR A 28 9.00 6.56 -13.12
CA TYR A 28 8.05 5.49 -13.31
C TYR A 28 8.57 4.51 -14.36
N ARG A 29 8.55 3.22 -14.06
CA ARG A 29 8.67 2.15 -15.06
C ARG A 29 7.33 1.41 -15.15
N TYR A 30 6.79 1.18 -16.34
CA TYR A 30 5.50 0.52 -16.50
C TYR A 30 5.37 -0.26 -17.80
N VAL A 31 4.47 -1.26 -17.83
CA VAL A 31 4.09 -1.99 -19.05
C VAL A 31 2.72 -1.50 -19.54
N GLY A 32 2.54 -1.42 -20.86
CA GLY A 32 1.24 -1.04 -21.46
C GLY A 32 0.83 0.42 -21.22
N LYS A 33 -0.46 0.65 -20.92
CA LYS A 33 -1.02 1.97 -20.62
C LYS A 33 -0.73 2.33 -19.15
N PRO A 34 -0.01 3.43 -18.87
CA PRO A 34 0.35 3.77 -17.51
C PRO A 34 -0.85 4.24 -16.70
N VAL A 35 -1.13 3.56 -15.59
CA VAL A 35 -1.91 4.12 -14.49
C VAL A 35 -0.91 4.56 -13.42
N LEU A 36 -0.42 5.79 -13.57
CA LEU A 36 0.55 6.38 -12.65
C LEU A 36 -0.15 6.75 -11.34
N PHE A 37 0.60 6.69 -10.25
CA PHE A 37 0.13 7.01 -8.91
C PHE A 37 1.17 7.87 -8.19
N ASP A 38 0.73 8.66 -7.21
CA ASP A 38 1.62 9.49 -6.39
C ASP A 38 1.87 8.81 -5.05
N ALA A 39 3.01 8.13 -4.92
CA ALA A 39 3.38 7.42 -3.70
C ALA A 39 3.53 8.35 -2.48
N PHE A 40 3.97 9.59 -2.67
CA PHE A 40 4.13 10.52 -1.54
C PHE A 40 2.78 10.97 -1.02
N THR A 41 1.85 11.30 -1.91
CA THR A 41 0.49 11.65 -1.51
C THR A 41 -0.22 10.48 -0.83
N MET A 42 -0.04 9.24 -1.32
CA MET A 42 -0.57 8.05 -0.64
C MET A 42 -0.08 7.88 0.80
N LEU A 43 1.20 8.17 1.06
CA LEU A 43 1.76 8.10 2.42
C LEU A 43 1.23 9.22 3.33
N MET A 44 1.01 10.42 2.77
CA MET A 44 0.39 11.53 3.50
C MET A 44 -1.07 11.25 3.84
N ASP A 45 -1.84 10.74 2.87
CA ASP A 45 -3.24 10.35 3.07
C ASP A 45 -3.34 9.26 4.15
N PHE A 46 -2.44 8.26 4.09
CA PHE A 46 -2.32 7.25 5.13
C PHE A 46 -2.09 7.86 6.51
N ASN A 47 -1.16 8.81 6.65
CA ASN A 47 -0.88 9.45 7.94
C ASN A 47 -2.13 10.16 8.50
N SER A 48 -2.81 10.96 7.67
CA SER A 48 -4.04 11.65 8.08
C SER A 48 -5.15 10.68 8.48
N HIS A 49 -5.30 9.56 7.77
CA HIS A 49 -6.31 8.55 8.11
C HIS A 49 -5.93 7.75 9.36
N TYR A 50 -4.64 7.50 9.55
CA TYR A 50 -4.11 6.82 10.73
C TYR A 50 -4.33 7.65 12.00
N GLU A 51 -4.09 8.97 11.95
CA GLU A 51 -4.29 9.89 13.09
C GLU A 51 -5.73 9.92 13.62
N VAL A 52 -6.72 9.70 12.74
CA VAL A 52 -8.14 9.68 13.10
C VAL A 52 -8.70 8.26 13.26
N ALA A 53 -7.87 7.23 13.09
CA ALA A 53 -8.31 5.83 13.12
C ALA A 53 -8.67 5.39 14.54
N LYS A 54 -9.79 4.67 14.66
CA LYS A 54 -10.13 4.01 15.93
C LYS A 54 -9.15 2.87 16.20
N ILE A 55 -8.49 2.91 17.34
CA ILE A 55 -7.60 1.83 17.78
C ILE A 55 -8.44 0.65 18.26
N ILE A 56 -8.16 -0.55 17.75
CA ILE A 56 -8.77 -1.80 18.18
C ILE A 56 -7.69 -2.70 18.80
N THR A 57 -7.97 -3.24 19.98
CA THR A 57 -7.15 -4.30 20.56
C THR A 57 -7.55 -5.65 19.95
N PRO A 58 -6.69 -6.29 19.13
CA PRO A 58 -7.06 -7.49 18.39
C PRO A 58 -6.93 -8.72 19.29
N ASN A 59 -7.84 -9.69 19.14
CA ASN A 59 -7.57 -11.04 19.63
C ASN A 59 -6.70 -11.81 18.60
N LEU A 60 -6.23 -13.00 18.99
CA LEU A 60 -5.38 -13.83 18.11
C LEU A 60 -6.07 -14.21 16.79
N SER A 61 -7.38 -14.48 16.82
CA SER A 61 -8.16 -14.80 15.63
C SER A 61 -8.17 -13.63 14.63
N PHE A 62 -8.27 -12.39 15.13
CA PHE A 62 -8.26 -11.18 14.33
C PHE A 62 -6.91 -10.99 13.64
N GLN A 63 -5.81 -11.14 14.40
CA GLN A 63 -4.45 -11.03 13.84
C GLN A 63 -4.19 -12.10 12.76
N THR A 64 -4.69 -13.32 12.99
CA THR A 64 -4.59 -14.42 12.02
C THR A 64 -5.36 -14.10 10.74
N GLU A 65 -6.58 -13.56 10.86
CA GLU A 65 -7.39 -13.14 9.69
C GLU A 65 -6.73 -12.00 8.91
N ILE A 66 -6.08 -11.02 9.57
CA ILE A 66 -5.27 -10.01 8.88
C ILE A 66 -4.18 -10.69 8.03
N GLY A 67 -3.46 -11.65 8.61
CA GLY A 67 -2.38 -12.37 7.94
C GLY A 67 -2.86 -13.15 6.70
N ASN A 68 -4.10 -13.63 6.73
CA ASN A 68 -4.70 -14.49 5.71
C ASN A 68 -5.49 -13.72 4.63
N LEU A 69 -5.48 -12.39 4.62
CA LEU A 69 -6.15 -11.64 3.56
C LEU A 69 -5.53 -11.97 2.19
N PRO A 70 -6.33 -12.27 1.17
CA PRO A 70 -5.87 -12.90 -0.07
C PRO A 70 -5.03 -11.98 -0.96
N PHE A 71 -5.07 -10.66 -0.76
CA PHE A 71 -4.29 -9.68 -1.51
C PHE A 71 -2.84 -9.54 -1.05
N TRP A 72 -2.42 -10.22 0.03
CA TRP A 72 -1.04 -10.15 0.50
C TRP A 72 -0.09 -11.03 -0.30
N ASP A 73 -0.54 -12.19 -0.76
CA ASP A 73 0.30 -13.18 -1.43
C ASP A 73 0.15 -13.06 -2.95
N LEU A 74 1.04 -12.29 -3.58
CA LEU A 74 1.16 -12.20 -5.03
C LEU A 74 2.50 -12.79 -5.44
N LYS A 75 2.63 -14.11 -5.32
CA LYS A 75 3.82 -14.82 -5.83
C LYS A 75 3.87 -14.68 -7.35
N ASP A 76 5.08 -14.49 -7.86
CA ASP A 76 5.43 -14.59 -9.29
C ASP A 76 4.81 -13.53 -10.22
N GLN A 77 4.28 -12.42 -9.69
CA GLN A 77 3.78 -11.32 -10.50
C GLN A 77 4.82 -10.22 -10.70
N ASN A 78 5.02 -9.80 -11.95
CA ASN A 78 5.79 -8.59 -12.24
C ASN A 78 4.96 -7.33 -11.94
N PRO A 79 5.56 -6.27 -11.37
CA PRO A 79 4.83 -5.05 -11.04
C PRO A 79 4.37 -4.33 -12.30
N ALA A 80 3.08 -4.01 -12.40
CA ALA A 80 2.53 -3.24 -13.52
C ALA A 80 3.16 -1.84 -13.63
N VAL A 81 3.48 -1.23 -12.48
CA VAL A 81 4.15 0.07 -12.39
C VAL A 81 5.14 0.05 -11.22
N VAL A 82 6.34 0.56 -11.44
CA VAL A 82 7.35 0.82 -10.40
C VAL A 82 7.55 2.33 -10.31
N PHE A 83 7.23 2.91 -9.17
CA PHE A 83 7.60 4.28 -8.79
C PHE A 83 8.96 4.25 -8.10
N SER A 84 9.83 5.21 -8.39
CA SER A 84 11.12 5.33 -7.71
C SER A 84 11.54 6.79 -7.53
N ALA A 85 12.16 7.09 -6.39
CA ALA A 85 12.73 8.39 -6.06
C ALA A 85 14.01 8.19 -5.22
N LEU A 86 14.89 9.19 -5.23
CA LEU A 86 16.05 9.23 -4.34
C LEU A 86 15.76 10.23 -3.23
N LEU A 87 15.69 9.77 -1.98
CA LEU A 87 15.40 10.58 -0.79
C LEU A 87 16.60 10.46 0.15
N ASN A 88 17.27 11.56 0.50
CA ASN A 88 18.46 11.55 1.36
C ASN A 88 19.53 10.50 0.95
N ASN A 89 19.81 10.38 -0.35
CA ASN A 89 20.70 9.36 -0.95
C ASN A 89 20.23 7.90 -0.82
N GLU A 90 19.03 7.67 -0.33
CA GLU A 90 18.41 6.34 -0.26
C GLU A 90 17.31 6.19 -1.30
N ARG A 91 17.21 4.99 -1.89
CA ARG A 91 16.21 4.72 -2.92
C ARG A 91 14.87 4.41 -2.25
N PHE A 92 13.89 5.27 -2.47
CA PHE A 92 12.50 4.95 -2.19
C PHE A 92 11.84 4.36 -3.44
N GLN A 93 11.16 3.22 -3.29
CA GLN A 93 10.50 2.52 -4.38
C GLN A 93 9.12 2.05 -3.98
N VAL A 94 8.16 2.16 -4.90
CA VAL A 94 6.84 1.55 -4.74
C VAL A 94 6.50 0.69 -5.95
N ASN A 95 6.27 -0.59 -5.71
CA ASN A 95 5.86 -1.56 -6.72
C ASN A 95 4.34 -1.70 -6.67
N ARG A 96 3.67 -1.42 -7.79
CA ARG A 96 2.23 -1.59 -7.95
C ARG A 96 1.94 -2.84 -8.78
N TYR A 97 1.09 -3.71 -8.23
CA TYR A 97 0.56 -4.89 -8.87
C TYR A 97 -0.95 -4.73 -9.07
N VAL A 98 -1.47 -5.33 -10.13
CA VAL A 98 -2.90 -5.33 -10.43
C VAL A 98 -3.33 -6.77 -10.64
N HIS A 99 -4.34 -7.20 -9.90
CA HIS A 99 -4.90 -8.54 -9.96
C HIS A 99 -6.41 -8.50 -9.76
N HIS A 100 -7.05 -9.66 -9.83
CA HIS A 100 -8.48 -9.81 -9.55
C HIS A 100 -8.67 -10.73 -8.34
N LEU A 101 -9.56 -10.34 -7.43
CA LEU A 101 -10.02 -11.13 -6.30
C LEU A 101 -11.52 -11.38 -6.49
N ASP A 102 -11.93 -12.63 -6.70
CA ASP A 102 -13.35 -12.98 -6.93
C ASP A 102 -14.02 -12.05 -7.96
N HIS A 103 -13.36 -11.86 -9.11
CA HIS A 103 -13.77 -10.95 -10.21
C HIS A 103 -13.72 -9.45 -9.91
N LYS A 104 -13.32 -9.04 -8.71
CA LYS A 104 -13.13 -7.62 -8.37
C LYS A 104 -11.69 -7.21 -8.66
N PRO A 105 -11.46 -6.08 -9.35
CA PRO A 105 -10.13 -5.53 -9.47
C PRO A 105 -9.53 -5.26 -8.09
N CYS A 106 -8.24 -5.52 -7.95
CA CYS A 106 -7.46 -5.17 -6.76
C CYS A 106 -6.11 -4.58 -7.20
N SER A 107 -5.73 -3.47 -6.58
CA SER A 107 -4.39 -2.90 -6.71
C SER A 107 -3.63 -3.11 -5.40
N LYS A 108 -2.47 -3.75 -5.48
CA LYS A 108 -1.53 -3.91 -4.36
C LYS A 108 -0.32 -3.01 -4.60
N TYR A 109 0.17 -2.39 -3.55
CA TYR A 109 1.36 -1.55 -3.56
C TYR A 109 2.30 -2.06 -2.47
N GLU A 110 3.58 -2.16 -2.79
CA GLU A 110 4.62 -2.53 -1.84
C GLU A 110 5.63 -1.39 -1.78
N PHE A 111 5.83 -0.86 -0.58
CA PHE A 111 6.68 0.29 -0.32
C PHE A 111 8.03 -0.19 0.21
N TYR A 112 9.10 0.30 -0.40
CA TYR A 112 10.47 -0.06 -0.07
C TYR A 112 11.32 1.20 0.13
N LEU A 113 12.22 1.14 1.11
CA LEU A 113 13.30 2.11 1.32
C LEU A 113 14.61 1.32 1.37
N GLY A 114 15.51 1.60 0.42
CA GLY A 114 16.62 0.71 0.11
C GLY A 114 16.10 -0.67 -0.33
N ASP A 115 16.62 -1.73 0.29
CA ASP A 115 16.17 -3.12 0.08
C ASP A 115 15.10 -3.56 1.10
N GLN A 116 14.70 -2.67 2.01
CA GLN A 116 13.78 -3.01 3.08
C GLN A 116 12.34 -2.67 2.71
N LYS A 117 11.46 -3.67 2.84
CA LYS A 117 10.01 -3.44 2.71
C LYS A 117 9.46 -2.77 3.97
N LEU A 118 8.80 -1.64 3.79
CA LEU A 118 8.18 -0.86 4.87
C LEU A 118 6.72 -1.23 5.07
N ALA A 119 5.96 -1.34 3.99
CA ALA A 119 4.53 -1.55 4.05
C ALA A 119 3.95 -2.16 2.77
N ASN A 120 2.75 -2.71 2.91
CA ASN A 120 1.88 -3.11 1.81
C ASN A 120 0.58 -2.30 1.92
N PHE A 121 0.07 -1.88 0.79
CA PHE A 121 -1.25 -1.27 0.67
C PHE A 121 -2.07 -2.03 -0.37
N ALA A 122 -3.31 -2.36 -0.05
CA ALA A 122 -4.23 -2.98 -0.98
C ALA A 122 -5.51 -2.16 -1.09
N ARG A 123 -5.99 -1.97 -2.32
CA ARG A 123 -7.29 -1.40 -2.63
C ARG A 123 -8.09 -2.43 -3.41
N VAL A 124 -9.23 -2.84 -2.88
CA VAL A 124 -10.19 -3.75 -3.52
C VAL A 124 -11.36 -2.91 -4.02
N TYR A 125 -11.62 -2.94 -5.33
CA TYR A 125 -12.64 -2.10 -5.98
C TYR A 125 -14.03 -2.72 -5.81
N ASP A 126 -14.58 -2.62 -4.59
CA ASP A 126 -15.77 -3.40 -4.20
C ASP A 126 -16.74 -2.69 -3.25
N TYR A 127 -16.67 -1.36 -3.21
CA TYR A 127 -17.55 -0.52 -2.41
C TYR A 127 -17.62 -0.91 -0.91
N GLY A 128 -16.50 -1.37 -0.35
CA GLY A 128 -16.39 -1.69 1.08
C GLY A 128 -16.85 -3.11 1.45
N ALA A 129 -17.27 -3.92 0.48
CA ALA A 129 -17.80 -5.26 0.73
C ALA A 129 -16.79 -6.18 1.45
N THR A 130 -15.50 -6.07 1.13
CA THR A 130 -14.43 -6.87 1.75
C THR A 130 -14.22 -6.47 3.21
N ILE A 131 -14.18 -5.17 3.53
CA ILE A 131 -14.10 -4.72 4.93
C ILE A 131 -15.33 -5.16 5.72
N LYS A 132 -16.52 -5.00 5.15
CA LYS A 132 -17.77 -5.45 5.79
C LYS A 132 -17.73 -6.95 6.10
N LYS A 133 -17.33 -7.78 5.13
CA LYS A 133 -17.18 -9.23 5.32
C LYS A 133 -16.14 -9.56 6.39
N PHE A 134 -15.00 -8.86 6.38
CA PHE A 134 -13.94 -9.01 7.38
C PHE A 134 -14.45 -8.69 8.80
N LEU A 135 -15.13 -7.55 8.99
CA LEU A 135 -15.66 -7.14 10.28
C LEU A 135 -16.80 -8.05 10.79
N ILE A 136 -17.68 -8.52 9.90
CA ILE A 136 -18.77 -9.45 10.27
C ILE A 136 -18.23 -10.75 10.88
N LYS A 137 -17.12 -11.27 10.35
CA LYS A 137 -16.45 -12.45 10.95
C LYS A 137 -15.98 -12.19 12.39
N GLN A 138 -15.72 -10.93 12.73
CA GLN A 138 -15.15 -10.49 14.00
C GLN A 138 -16.19 -9.85 14.93
N LYS A 139 -17.49 -9.86 14.55
CA LYS A 139 -18.56 -9.15 15.27
C LYS A 139 -18.68 -9.51 16.76
N ASN A 140 -18.36 -10.75 17.13
CA ASN A 140 -18.42 -11.21 18.52
C ASN A 140 -17.24 -10.71 19.37
N HIS A 141 -16.22 -10.15 18.73
CA HIS A 141 -14.98 -9.71 19.37
C HIS A 141 -14.79 -8.18 19.29
N ILE A 142 -15.59 -7.52 18.46
CA ILE A 142 -15.51 -6.09 18.20
C ILE A 142 -16.90 -5.49 18.44
N PRO A 143 -17.15 -4.94 19.64
CA PRO A 143 -18.47 -4.43 20.02
C PRO A 143 -19.03 -3.38 19.04
N ASP A 144 -18.15 -2.57 18.44
CA ASP A 144 -18.52 -1.46 17.56
C ASP A 144 -18.26 -1.78 16.07
N TYR A 145 -18.38 -3.03 15.64
CA TYR A 145 -18.06 -3.45 14.27
C TYR A 145 -18.89 -2.72 13.20
N GLU A 146 -20.09 -2.25 13.52
CA GLU A 146 -20.95 -1.50 12.59
C GLU A 146 -20.39 -0.11 12.30
N THR A 147 -19.95 0.61 13.34
CA THR A 147 -19.29 1.91 13.19
C THR A 147 -18.01 1.77 12.37
N LEU A 148 -17.26 0.69 12.58
CA LEU A 148 -16.02 0.36 11.88
C LEU A 148 -16.18 0.07 10.39
N GLN A 149 -17.40 -0.17 9.89
CA GLN A 149 -17.64 -0.30 8.45
C GLN A 149 -17.48 1.03 7.70
N ASN A 150 -17.60 2.16 8.40
CA ASN A 150 -17.64 3.50 7.83
C ASN A 150 -16.57 4.44 8.39
N GLN A 151 -15.69 3.96 9.27
CA GLN A 151 -14.58 4.75 9.83
C GLN A 151 -13.27 3.96 9.71
N PRO A 152 -12.13 4.63 9.54
CA PRO A 152 -10.83 3.98 9.58
C PRO A 152 -10.57 3.39 10.96
N PHE A 153 -9.87 2.25 10.98
CA PHE A 153 -9.45 1.62 12.21
C PHE A 153 -8.07 1.02 12.10
N THR A 154 -7.35 1.05 13.21
CA THR A 154 -5.97 0.59 13.30
C THR A 154 -5.82 -0.46 14.39
N VAL A 155 -4.84 -1.31 14.19
CA VAL A 155 -4.48 -2.41 15.08
C VAL A 155 -2.96 -2.44 15.22
N ASP A 156 -2.51 -2.36 16.47
CA ASP A 156 -1.12 -2.61 16.81
C ASP A 156 -0.84 -4.12 16.74
N LEU A 157 0.17 -4.48 15.97
CA LEU A 157 0.67 -5.84 15.83
C LEU A 157 2.04 -5.94 16.51
N GLU A 158 2.49 -7.16 16.78
CA GLU A 158 3.82 -7.38 17.38
C GLU A 158 4.96 -6.91 16.47
N ASN A 159 6.09 -6.55 17.08
CA ASN A 159 7.37 -6.24 16.42
C ASN A 159 7.31 -5.03 15.46
N ASP A 160 6.83 -3.87 15.96
CA ASP A 160 6.77 -2.62 15.18
C ASP A 160 5.88 -2.70 13.93
N ARG A 161 4.90 -3.59 13.95
CA ARG A 161 3.96 -3.77 12.85
C ARG A 161 2.63 -3.14 13.18
N LYS A 162 1.95 -2.64 12.16
CA LYS A 162 0.60 -2.08 12.29
C LYS A 162 -0.27 -2.52 11.14
N PHE A 163 -1.57 -2.48 11.37
CA PHE A 163 -2.57 -2.69 10.35
C PHE A 163 -3.59 -1.56 10.41
N LEU A 164 -3.91 -0.96 9.26
CA LEU A 164 -4.97 0.02 9.11
C LEU A 164 -5.94 -0.49 8.05
N ALA A 165 -7.24 -0.37 8.31
CA ALA A 165 -8.26 -0.63 7.32
C ALA A 165 -9.28 0.50 7.29
N GLU A 166 -9.76 0.83 6.10
CA GLU A 166 -10.68 1.94 5.88
C GLU A 166 -11.55 1.73 4.64
N ASN A 167 -12.76 2.30 4.66
CA ASN A 167 -13.66 2.30 3.52
C ASN A 167 -13.79 3.73 2.95
N PHE A 168 -12.97 4.05 1.95
CA PHE A 168 -13.03 5.32 1.23
C PHE A 168 -13.53 5.09 -0.20
N GLY A 169 -14.83 4.78 -0.29
CA GLY A 169 -15.50 4.34 -1.53
C GLY A 169 -15.16 2.91 -1.98
N HIS A 170 -14.08 2.33 -1.44
CA HIS A 170 -13.56 0.99 -1.71
C HIS A 170 -12.85 0.45 -0.47
N SER A 171 -12.76 -0.87 -0.34
CA SER A 171 -12.04 -1.48 0.77
C SER A 171 -10.54 -1.22 0.62
N GLN A 172 -9.93 -0.62 1.64
CA GLN A 172 -8.51 -0.28 1.67
C GLN A 172 -7.85 -0.85 2.92
N PHE A 173 -6.65 -1.40 2.74
CA PHE A 173 -5.91 -2.11 3.77
C PHE A 173 -4.43 -1.75 3.70
N TRP A 174 -3.87 -1.32 4.81
CA TRP A 174 -2.45 -1.15 5.00
C TRP A 174 -1.93 -2.21 5.97
N LYS A 175 -0.84 -2.86 5.59
CA LYS A 175 -0.06 -3.74 6.47
C LYS A 175 1.35 -3.17 6.54
N ILE A 176 1.68 -2.60 7.67
CA ILE A 176 2.93 -1.93 7.94
C ILE A 176 3.87 -2.96 8.59
N ASP A 177 4.98 -3.23 7.92
CA ASP A 177 5.97 -4.21 8.36
C ASP A 177 7.08 -3.55 9.21
N GLN A 178 7.28 -2.23 9.08
CA GLN A 178 8.27 -1.41 9.81
C GLN A 178 7.70 -0.01 10.10
N TRP A 179 6.95 0.13 11.19
CA TRP A 179 6.25 1.38 11.51
C TRP A 179 7.19 2.55 11.75
N ASN A 180 8.22 2.41 12.58
CA ASN A 180 9.13 3.51 12.91
C ASN A 180 9.80 4.10 11.65
N LYS A 181 10.25 3.22 10.73
CA LYS A 181 10.84 3.67 9.46
C LYS A 181 9.83 4.33 8.54
N LEU A 182 8.59 3.84 8.51
CA LEU A 182 7.54 4.43 7.72
C LEU A 182 7.15 5.82 8.24
N SER A 183 7.05 5.99 9.56
CA SER A 183 6.73 7.29 10.19
C SER A 183 7.84 8.31 9.95
N GLU A 184 9.11 7.94 10.13
CA GLU A 184 10.25 8.82 9.82
C GLU A 184 10.25 9.27 8.35
N LEU A 185 9.93 8.35 7.42
CA LEU A 185 9.80 8.69 6.00
C LEU A 185 8.65 9.67 5.75
N ILE A 186 7.49 9.47 6.39
CA ILE A 186 6.34 10.37 6.28
C ILE A 186 6.71 11.77 6.80
N GLU A 187 7.32 11.86 7.98
CA GLU A 187 7.77 13.12 8.58
C GLU A 187 8.75 13.86 7.65
N TYR A 188 9.72 13.14 7.07
CA TYR A 188 10.63 13.70 6.08
C TYR A 188 9.87 14.28 4.86
N LEU A 189 8.82 13.61 4.38
CA LEU A 189 8.02 14.07 3.25
C LEU A 189 7.13 15.27 3.59
N ILE A 190 6.71 15.44 4.84
CA ILE A 190 5.93 16.59 5.32
C ILE A 190 6.78 17.87 5.31
N HIS A 191 8.06 17.77 5.66
CA HIS A 191 8.95 18.92 5.83
C HIS A 191 9.77 19.30 4.57
N LYS A 192 9.41 18.77 3.39
CA LYS A 192 10.07 19.05 2.11
C LYS A 192 9.16 19.77 1.13
#